data_AF-A0A1H5QHG4-F1
#
_entry.id   AF-A0A1H5QHG4-F1
#
_cell.length_a   1.000
_cell.length_b   1.000
_cell.length_c   1.000
_cell.angle_alpha   90.00
_cell.angle_beta   90.00
_cell.angle_gamma   90.00
#
_symmetry.space_group_name_H-M   'P 1'
#
loop_
_entity.id
_entity.type
_entity.pdbx_description
1 polymer ?
#
loop_
_entity_poly.entity_id
_entity_poly.type
_entity_poly.pdbx_seq_one_letter_code
_entity_poly.pdbx_strand_id
1 'polypeptide(L)'
;MRPWSTPGHRYRRYHDVIRDLTPPKLFENRLCFRLKHLDYTTPQIGMHFGHMGFFDSMDTNEALAHETALRHLMRDHNDELSTMKPSWRRLPFRTLIGDPFDLSRRPLMGAVGTLTIRGGDSPSVVLHQRDGNKIAGGGGMTHLLLAGIFQPSSVLPAAIAADFSLWRNIQRELAEELLGHDEYDGSGHPIAYNDLEPFATLDRALDAGDIQIWCLGVTLDALTLCGDILTAAVIAPDLYDHLFADAVNTNSEGTVPARALPFEENTFRYLREEGRLSPGAAAALHLAWNHRHVLFA
;
A
#
# COMPACT_ATOMS: atom_id res chain seq x y z
N MET A 1 9.23 -9.10 20.39
CA MET A 1 8.57 -10.08 21.29
C MET A 1 8.23 -11.32 20.47
N ARG A 2 8.87 -12.46 20.70
CA ARG A 2 8.52 -13.73 20.01
C ARG A 2 7.99 -14.72 21.05
N PRO A 3 6.87 -15.41 20.80
CA PRO A 3 6.33 -16.43 21.70
C PRO A 3 7.26 -17.66 21.75
N TRP A 4 6.93 -18.56 22.67
CA TRP A 4 7.60 -19.85 22.80
C TRP A 4 7.04 -20.82 21.74
N SER A 5 7.93 -21.48 20.99
CA SER A 5 7.55 -22.60 20.11
C SER A 5 7.43 -23.90 20.90
N THR A 6 8.30 -24.09 21.90
CA THR A 6 8.22 -25.13 22.93
C THR A 6 8.71 -24.56 24.26
N PRO A 7 8.48 -25.21 25.41
CA PRO A 7 9.01 -24.73 26.69
C PRO A 7 10.52 -24.46 26.59
N GLY A 8 10.93 -23.23 26.87
CA GLY A 8 12.34 -22.81 26.81
C GLY A 8 12.89 -22.49 25.41
N HIS A 9 12.13 -22.68 24.33
CA HIS A 9 12.54 -22.28 22.98
C HIS A 9 11.60 -21.23 22.39
N ARG A 10 12.16 -20.10 21.96
CA ARG A 10 11.41 -19.07 21.22
C ARG A 10 11.59 -19.27 19.73
N TYR A 11 10.59 -18.84 18.96
CA TYR A 11 10.73 -18.71 17.51
C TYR A 11 11.95 -17.86 17.14
N ARG A 12 12.62 -18.23 16.05
CA ARG A 12 13.79 -17.50 15.53
C ARG A 12 13.38 -16.34 14.64
N ARG A 13 12.40 -16.53 13.76
CA ARG A 13 11.84 -15.45 12.94
C ARG A 13 10.41 -15.15 13.37
N TYR A 14 9.93 -13.97 13.03
CA TYR A 14 8.57 -13.59 13.38
C TYR A 14 7.57 -14.23 12.43
N HIS A 15 7.89 -14.33 11.15
CA HIS A 15 7.05 -15.02 10.17
C HIS A 15 6.85 -16.51 10.53
N ASP A 16 7.81 -17.16 11.21
CA ASP A 16 7.62 -18.54 11.74
C ASP A 16 6.49 -18.58 12.78
N VAL A 17 6.34 -17.52 13.59
CA VAL A 17 5.25 -17.40 14.57
C VAL A 17 3.91 -17.35 13.85
N ILE A 18 3.80 -16.52 12.82
CA ILE A 18 2.57 -16.35 12.05
C ILE A 18 2.22 -17.66 11.33
N ARG A 19 3.19 -18.30 10.68
CA ARG A 19 3.01 -19.58 10.00
C ARG A 19 2.47 -20.66 10.92
N ASP A 20 3.05 -20.79 12.11
CA ASP A 20 2.77 -21.93 12.97
C ASP A 20 1.56 -21.69 13.88
N LEU A 21 1.24 -20.44 14.22
CA LEU A 21 0.12 -20.11 15.13
C LEU A 21 -1.13 -19.59 14.42
N THR A 22 -1.00 -18.93 13.27
CA THR A 22 -2.13 -18.25 12.60
C THR A 22 -1.87 -18.07 11.11
N PRO A 23 -1.65 -19.15 10.34
CA PRO A 23 -1.28 -19.03 8.93
C PRO A 23 -2.42 -18.42 8.11
N PRO A 24 -2.17 -17.33 7.36
CA PRO A 24 -3.10 -16.84 6.35
C PRO A 24 -3.31 -17.88 5.24
N LYS A 25 -4.41 -17.74 4.47
CA LYS A 25 -4.69 -18.64 3.33
C LYS A 25 -3.58 -18.60 2.28
N LEU A 26 -3.05 -17.41 2.00
CA LEU A 26 -1.90 -17.19 1.15
C LEU A 26 -0.75 -16.66 2.01
N PHE A 27 0.33 -17.43 2.13
CA PHE A 27 1.46 -17.10 3.00
C PHE A 27 2.77 -17.55 2.35
N GLU A 28 3.25 -16.73 1.43
CA GLU A 28 4.40 -17.05 0.59
C GLU A 28 5.49 -15.97 0.71
N ASN A 29 6.75 -16.39 0.69
CA ASN A 29 7.87 -15.47 0.73
C ASN A 29 8.23 -15.00 -0.69
N ARG A 30 7.37 -14.15 -1.27
CA ARG A 30 7.55 -13.63 -2.63
C ARG A 30 8.70 -12.62 -2.71
N LEU A 31 9.30 -12.49 -3.90
CA LEU A 31 10.32 -11.48 -4.18
C LEU A 31 9.68 -10.09 -4.19
N CYS A 32 10.28 -9.13 -3.50
CA CYS A 32 9.83 -7.73 -3.51
C CYS A 32 11.01 -6.80 -3.85
N PHE A 33 10.70 -5.65 -4.45
CA PHE A 33 11.66 -4.57 -4.63
C PHE A 33 11.81 -3.79 -3.32
N ARG A 34 12.98 -3.93 -2.70
CA ARG A 34 13.32 -3.26 -1.43
C ARG A 34 13.75 -1.82 -1.69
N LEU A 35 13.10 -0.84 -1.10
CA LEU A 35 13.60 0.53 -1.11
C LEU A 35 14.78 0.65 -0.12
N LYS A 36 15.94 1.14 -0.59
CA LYS A 36 17.18 1.23 0.18
C LYS A 36 17.61 2.65 0.49
N HIS A 37 17.31 3.59 -0.41
CA HIS A 37 17.75 4.96 -0.30
C HIS A 37 16.86 5.87 -1.14
N LEU A 38 16.68 7.10 -0.66
CA LEU A 38 16.00 8.18 -1.35
C LEU A 38 16.98 9.33 -1.52
N ASP A 39 17.19 9.75 -2.76
CA ASP A 39 18.04 10.88 -3.13
C ASP A 39 17.14 12.08 -3.44
N TYR A 40 17.26 13.10 -2.59
CA TYR A 40 16.53 14.37 -2.70
C TYR A 40 17.47 15.52 -3.08
N THR A 41 18.69 15.23 -3.54
CA THR A 41 19.66 16.27 -3.90
C THR A 41 19.29 17.01 -5.18
N THR A 42 18.35 16.46 -5.97
CA THR A 42 17.81 17.10 -7.17
C THR A 42 16.29 17.29 -7.04
N PRO A 43 15.66 18.14 -7.87
CA PRO A 43 14.20 18.29 -7.90
C PRO A 43 13.45 16.98 -8.23
N GLN A 44 14.14 16.01 -8.84
CA GLN A 44 13.62 14.67 -9.10
C GLN A 44 14.06 13.75 -7.96
N ILE A 45 13.10 13.03 -7.38
CA ILE A 45 13.40 12.08 -6.30
C ILE A 45 14.06 10.85 -6.93
N GLY A 46 15.32 10.59 -6.60
CA GLY A 46 15.99 9.35 -6.91
C GLY A 46 15.59 8.26 -5.91
N MET A 47 15.12 7.11 -6.40
CA MET A 47 14.80 5.96 -5.54
C MET A 47 15.73 4.79 -5.87
N HIS A 48 16.45 4.29 -4.86
CA HIS A 48 17.37 3.17 -5.04
C HIS A 48 16.78 1.91 -4.45
N PHE A 49 16.69 0.87 -5.28
CA PHE A 49 16.12 -0.40 -4.89
C PHE A 49 17.15 -1.51 -4.80
N GLY A 50 16.82 -2.54 -4.04
CA GLY A 50 17.41 -3.87 -4.10
C GLY A 50 16.30 -4.92 -4.06
N HIS A 51 16.65 -6.13 -3.65
CA HIS A 51 15.69 -7.22 -3.49
C HIS A 51 15.54 -7.61 -2.03
N MET A 52 14.36 -8.09 -1.66
CA MET A 52 14.04 -8.73 -0.38
C MET A 52 12.96 -9.79 -0.58
N GLY A 53 12.74 -10.64 0.42
CA GLY A 53 11.54 -11.46 0.49
C GLY A 53 10.42 -10.76 1.25
N PHE A 54 9.16 -11.07 0.95
CA PHE A 54 7.99 -10.56 1.68
C PHE A 54 8.10 -10.75 3.20
N PHE A 55 8.62 -11.90 3.65
CA PHE A 55 8.75 -12.23 5.08
C PHE A 55 9.78 -11.36 5.80
N ASP A 56 10.74 -10.74 5.09
CA ASP A 56 11.70 -9.80 5.68
C ASP A 56 10.98 -8.57 6.24
N SER A 57 9.88 -8.14 5.60
CA SER A 57 9.02 -7.05 6.07
C SER A 57 8.26 -7.47 7.33
N MET A 58 7.62 -8.65 7.33
CA MET A 58 6.90 -9.17 8.51
C MET A 58 7.79 -9.32 9.73
N ASP A 59 9.03 -9.81 9.53
CA ASP A 59 10.01 -9.97 10.61
C ASP A 59 10.33 -8.66 11.34
N THR A 60 10.02 -7.52 10.73
CA THR A 60 10.22 -6.19 11.30
C THR A 60 8.89 -5.51 11.63
N ASN A 61 8.01 -5.31 10.66
CA ASN A 61 6.82 -4.47 10.78
C ASN A 61 5.79 -5.06 11.74
N GLU A 62 5.48 -6.35 11.61
CA GLU A 62 4.54 -7.03 12.52
C GLU A 62 5.11 -7.15 13.93
N ALA A 63 6.42 -7.39 14.04
CA ALA A 63 7.10 -7.42 15.32
C ALA A 63 7.05 -6.06 16.04
N LEU A 64 7.16 -4.94 15.31
CA LEU A 64 6.97 -3.58 15.83
C LEU A 64 5.51 -3.32 16.25
N ALA A 65 4.57 -3.76 15.43
CA ALA A 65 3.14 -3.64 15.72
C ALA A 65 2.79 -4.36 17.01
N HIS A 66 3.20 -5.62 17.15
CA HIS A 66 2.93 -6.41 18.33
C HIS A 66 3.69 -5.89 19.55
N GLU A 67 4.94 -5.44 19.43
CA GLU A 67 5.65 -4.81 20.56
C GLU A 67 4.89 -3.57 21.07
N THR A 68 4.39 -2.74 20.15
CA THR A 68 3.61 -1.54 20.50
C THR A 68 2.29 -1.93 21.17
N ALA A 69 1.57 -2.89 20.57
CA ALA A 69 0.31 -3.42 21.08
C ALA A 69 0.46 -4.00 22.49
N LEU A 70 1.47 -4.85 22.72
CA LEU A 70 1.77 -5.46 24.02
C LEU A 70 2.05 -4.43 25.12
N ARG A 71 2.41 -3.19 24.75
CA ARG A 71 2.76 -2.15 25.70
C ARG A 71 1.71 -1.08 25.90
N HIS A 72 0.78 -0.93 24.96
CA HIS A 72 -0.19 0.15 24.97
C HIS A 72 -1.64 -0.30 24.85
N LEU A 73 -1.92 -1.54 24.42
CA LEU A 73 -3.26 -2.10 24.51
C LEU A 73 -3.55 -2.52 25.95
N MET A 74 -4.74 -2.17 26.41
CA MET A 74 -5.29 -2.61 27.68
C MET A 74 -6.76 -2.94 27.53
N ARG A 75 -7.31 -3.66 28.51
CA ARG A 75 -8.75 -3.81 28.67
C ARG A 75 -9.21 -2.84 29.73
N ASP A 76 -10.31 -2.14 29.47
CA ASP A 76 -10.91 -1.25 30.44
C ASP A 76 -11.78 -2.02 31.46
N HIS A 77 -12.51 -1.30 32.30
CA HIS A 77 -13.38 -1.88 33.33
C HIS A 77 -14.56 -2.70 32.77
N ASN A 78 -14.93 -2.50 31.51
CA ASN A 78 -16.00 -3.22 30.82
C ASN A 78 -15.47 -4.36 29.95
N ASP A 79 -14.19 -4.72 30.11
CA ASP A 79 -13.48 -5.68 29.26
C ASP A 79 -13.31 -5.24 27.80
N GLU A 80 -13.54 -3.95 27.49
CA GLU A 80 -13.38 -3.41 26.14
C GLU A 80 -11.91 -3.08 25.86
N LEU A 81 -11.48 -3.33 24.62
CA LEU A 81 -10.11 -3.00 24.19
C LEU A 81 -9.96 -1.46 24.11
N SER A 82 -8.98 -0.95 24.84
CA SER A 82 -8.62 0.46 24.87
C SER A 82 -7.11 0.64 24.68
N THR A 83 -6.71 1.86 24.34
CA THR A 83 -5.30 2.23 24.16
C THR A 83 -4.88 3.24 25.22
N MET A 84 -3.77 2.97 25.90
CA MET A 84 -3.07 4.00 26.66
C MET A 84 -2.46 5.01 25.69
N LYS A 85 -2.20 6.24 26.20
CA LYS A 85 -1.46 7.25 25.43
C LYS A 85 -0.16 6.63 24.87
N PRO A 86 -0.01 6.55 23.53
CA PRO A 86 1.16 5.90 22.92
C PRO A 86 2.46 6.58 23.35
N SER A 87 3.49 5.77 23.58
CA SER A 87 4.82 6.23 23.94
C SER A 87 5.89 5.38 23.26
N TRP A 88 6.93 6.03 22.75
CA TRP A 88 8.09 5.31 22.20
C TRP A 88 9.02 4.75 23.29
N ARG A 89 8.71 5.01 24.56
CA ARG A 89 9.48 4.47 25.69
C ARG A 89 9.15 2.99 25.91
N ARG A 90 10.16 2.22 26.34
CA ARG A 90 10.03 0.80 26.69
C ARG A 90 9.62 -0.10 25.52
N LEU A 91 10.01 0.28 24.30
CA LEU A 91 9.89 -0.51 23.07
C LEU A 91 11.29 -0.97 22.62
N PRO A 92 11.86 -2.02 23.22
CA PRO A 92 13.25 -2.40 22.98
C PRO A 92 13.54 -2.81 21.53
N PHE A 93 12.61 -3.45 20.83
CA PHE A 93 12.78 -3.79 19.42
C PHE A 93 12.77 -2.54 18.54
N ARG A 94 11.84 -1.60 18.77
CA ARG A 94 11.86 -0.30 18.10
C ARG A 94 13.17 0.46 18.35
N THR A 95 13.70 0.42 19.56
CA THR A 95 15.01 1.03 19.87
C THR A 95 16.15 0.39 19.05
N LEU A 96 16.10 -0.92 18.78
CA LEU A 96 17.11 -1.58 17.94
C LEU A 96 17.06 -1.10 16.48
N ILE A 97 15.86 -0.82 15.95
CA ILE A 97 15.69 -0.24 14.62
C ILE A 97 16.41 1.11 14.52
N GLY A 98 16.36 1.94 15.56
CA GLY A 98 17.01 3.24 15.61
C GLY A 98 16.26 4.29 14.79
N ASP A 99 16.97 5.03 13.94
CA ASP A 99 16.37 6.05 13.09
C ASP A 99 15.42 5.42 12.06
N PRO A 100 14.10 5.73 12.08
CA PRO A 100 13.16 5.17 11.11
C PRO A 100 13.42 5.63 9.67
N PHE A 101 14.13 6.74 9.46
CA PHE A 101 14.47 7.28 8.15
C PHE A 101 15.79 6.74 7.57
N ASP A 102 16.59 6.04 8.37
CA ASP A 102 17.73 5.27 7.86
C ASP A 102 17.24 3.94 7.28
N LEU A 103 16.90 3.97 5.98
CA LEU A 103 16.35 2.84 5.24
C LEU A 103 17.36 1.68 5.08
N SER A 104 18.63 1.88 5.40
CA SER A 104 19.64 0.82 5.34
C SER A 104 19.52 -0.18 6.49
N ARG A 105 18.97 0.25 7.65
CA ARG A 105 18.97 -0.54 8.89
C ARG A 105 17.93 -1.66 8.92
N ARG A 106 16.92 -1.59 8.05
CA ARG A 106 15.87 -2.61 7.95
C ARG A 106 15.44 -2.85 6.50
N PRO A 107 14.88 -4.02 6.19
CA PRO A 107 14.11 -4.21 4.97
C PRO A 107 12.94 -3.22 4.95
N LEU A 108 12.83 -2.44 3.87
CA LEU A 108 11.66 -1.59 3.62
C LEU A 108 11.01 -2.07 2.33
N MET A 109 9.92 -2.79 2.48
CA MET A 109 9.01 -3.06 1.39
C MET A 109 8.25 -1.77 1.11
N GLY A 110 8.28 -1.30 -0.14
CA GLY A 110 7.50 -0.16 -0.57
C GLY A 110 6.23 -0.66 -1.24
N ALA A 111 5.08 -0.59 -0.58
CA ALA A 111 3.82 -0.74 -1.31
C ALA A 111 3.59 0.53 -2.14
N VAL A 112 3.02 0.40 -3.32
CA VAL A 112 2.65 1.55 -4.16
C VAL A 112 1.18 1.81 -3.94
N GLY A 113 0.88 2.91 -3.26
CA GLY A 113 -0.50 3.38 -3.05
C GLY A 113 -0.82 4.51 -4.02
N THR A 114 -1.87 4.36 -4.81
CA THR A 114 -2.26 5.36 -5.83
C THR A 114 -3.62 5.96 -5.51
N LEU A 115 -3.64 7.28 -5.33
CA LEU A 115 -4.89 8.05 -5.29
C LEU A 115 -5.38 8.27 -6.72
N THR A 116 -6.46 7.57 -7.08
CA THR A 116 -7.11 7.75 -8.38
C THR A 116 -8.02 8.97 -8.34
N ILE A 117 -7.77 9.90 -9.26
CA ILE A 117 -8.50 11.15 -9.43
C ILE A 117 -9.11 11.18 -10.83
N ARG A 118 -10.44 11.28 -10.92
CA ARG A 118 -11.09 11.72 -12.15
C ARG A 118 -10.86 13.22 -12.29
N GLY A 119 -10.24 13.63 -13.39
CA GLY A 119 -9.99 15.04 -13.69
C GLY A 119 -11.22 15.79 -14.21
N GLY A 120 -10.98 16.90 -14.91
CA GLY A 120 -12.00 17.79 -15.46
C GLY A 120 -12.44 18.90 -14.50
N ASP A 121 -13.53 19.60 -14.85
CA ASP A 121 -14.01 20.79 -14.11
C ASP A 121 -14.51 20.48 -12.69
N SER A 122 -14.95 19.23 -12.48
CA SER A 122 -15.46 18.73 -11.19
C SER A 122 -14.69 17.47 -10.78
N PRO A 123 -13.44 17.61 -10.31
CA PRO A 123 -12.59 16.47 -10.01
C PRO A 123 -13.14 15.65 -8.84
N SER A 124 -12.92 14.33 -8.88
CA SER A 124 -13.36 13.41 -7.84
C SER A 124 -12.34 12.31 -7.58
N VAL A 125 -12.40 11.71 -6.39
CA VAL A 125 -11.54 10.62 -5.95
C VAL A 125 -12.33 9.36 -5.69
N VAL A 126 -11.69 8.21 -5.88
CA VAL A 126 -12.24 6.92 -5.45
C VAL A 126 -11.41 6.37 -4.30
N LEU A 127 -12.13 5.90 -3.28
CA LEU A 127 -11.57 5.19 -2.14
C LEU A 127 -12.29 3.84 -2.01
N HIS A 128 -11.59 2.86 -1.44
CA HIS A 128 -12.11 1.51 -1.23
C HIS A 128 -12.34 1.28 0.28
N GLN A 129 -13.52 0.80 0.67
CA GLN A 129 -13.79 0.41 2.06
C GLN A 129 -13.65 -1.11 2.20
N ARG A 130 -12.57 -1.57 2.84
CA ARG A 130 -12.31 -3.01 3.01
C ARG A 130 -13.34 -3.63 3.95
N ASP A 131 -13.91 -4.77 3.58
CA ASP A 131 -14.81 -5.55 4.44
C ASP A 131 -14.04 -6.05 5.68
N GLY A 132 -14.46 -5.59 6.85
CA GLY A 132 -13.78 -5.87 8.12
C GLY A 132 -13.76 -7.35 8.53
N ASN A 133 -14.52 -8.21 7.85
CA ASN A 133 -14.64 -9.62 8.19
C ASN A 133 -13.70 -10.57 7.43
N LYS A 134 -12.89 -10.09 6.46
CA LYS A 134 -12.13 -10.98 5.55
C LYS A 134 -10.60 -10.78 5.48
N ILE A 135 -10.02 -9.75 6.12
CA ILE A 135 -8.60 -9.39 5.91
C ILE A 135 -7.84 -9.26 7.25
N ALA A 136 -6.58 -9.67 7.25
CA ALA A 136 -5.72 -9.79 8.44
C ALA A 136 -5.23 -8.45 9.04
N GLY A 137 -5.44 -7.31 8.37
CA GLY A 137 -5.08 -5.97 8.86
C GLY A 137 -5.93 -4.85 8.24
N GLY A 138 -6.20 -3.77 8.99
CA GLY A 138 -6.90 -2.57 8.49
C GLY A 138 -8.42 -2.70 8.24
N GLY A 139 -9.08 -3.70 8.84
CA GLY A 139 -10.52 -3.96 8.66
C GLY A 139 -11.41 -2.77 9.04
N GLY A 140 -12.39 -2.44 8.19
CA GLY A 140 -13.35 -1.36 8.41
C GLY A 140 -12.85 0.07 8.16
N MET A 141 -11.58 0.20 7.73
CA MET A 141 -10.98 1.45 7.29
C MET A 141 -11.22 1.70 5.80
N THR A 142 -11.16 2.96 5.41
CA THR A 142 -11.20 3.43 4.03
C THR A 142 -9.77 3.59 3.51
N HIS A 143 -9.44 2.89 2.43
CA HIS A 143 -8.13 2.79 1.82
C HIS A 143 -8.12 3.41 0.42
N LEU A 144 -6.92 3.58 -0.13
CA LEU A 144 -6.77 3.82 -1.57
C LEU A 144 -7.29 2.61 -2.34
N LEU A 145 -7.92 2.84 -3.48
CA LEU A 145 -8.42 1.77 -4.34
C LEU A 145 -7.27 0.90 -4.86
N LEU A 146 -6.20 1.55 -5.32
CA LEU A 146 -5.05 0.89 -5.92
C LEU A 146 -3.90 0.89 -4.92
N ALA A 147 -3.62 -0.27 -4.31
CA ALA A 147 -2.59 -0.38 -3.29
C ALA A 147 -1.99 -1.79 -3.27
N GLY A 148 -0.77 -1.89 -3.80
CA GLY A 148 -0.10 -3.18 -3.98
C GLY A 148 1.34 -3.19 -3.51
N ILE A 149 1.83 -4.35 -3.14
CA ILE A 149 3.26 -4.54 -2.84
C ILE A 149 4.05 -4.37 -4.14
N PHE A 150 5.14 -3.58 -4.11
CA PHE A 150 6.00 -3.45 -5.27
C PHE A 150 6.82 -4.73 -5.51
N GLN A 151 6.26 -5.62 -6.32
CA GLN A 151 6.78 -6.94 -6.62
C GLN A 151 6.67 -7.23 -8.13
N PRO A 152 7.56 -8.07 -8.67
CA PRO A 152 7.42 -8.55 -10.04
C PRO A 152 6.28 -9.56 -10.14
N SER A 153 5.65 -9.62 -11.32
CA SER A 153 4.61 -10.58 -11.69
C SER A 153 5.12 -12.01 -11.87
N SER A 154 6.45 -12.20 -11.92
CA SER A 154 7.09 -13.51 -12.04
C SER A 154 8.55 -13.47 -11.54
N VAL A 155 9.06 -14.61 -11.12
CA VAL A 155 10.48 -14.78 -10.71
C VAL A 155 11.45 -14.86 -11.90
N LEU A 156 10.94 -14.89 -13.13
CA LEU A 156 11.78 -14.92 -14.34
C LEU A 156 12.53 -13.59 -14.52
N PRO A 157 13.83 -13.59 -14.87
CA PRO A 157 14.61 -12.35 -15.01
C PRO A 157 14.00 -11.30 -15.94
N ALA A 158 13.35 -11.72 -17.02
CA ALA A 158 12.68 -10.82 -17.95
C ALA A 158 11.47 -10.11 -17.31
N ALA A 159 10.70 -10.81 -16.50
CA ALA A 159 9.58 -10.22 -15.75
C ALA A 159 10.10 -9.27 -14.66
N ILE A 160 11.14 -9.67 -13.92
CA ILE A 160 11.77 -8.81 -12.91
C ILE A 160 12.23 -7.48 -13.53
N ALA A 161 12.86 -7.52 -14.70
CA ALA A 161 13.31 -6.33 -15.40
C ALA A 161 12.15 -5.46 -15.91
N ALA A 162 11.11 -6.09 -16.48
CA ALA A 162 9.94 -5.37 -17.00
C ALA A 162 9.09 -4.73 -15.89
N ASP A 163 8.96 -5.43 -14.76
CA ASP A 163 8.12 -5.03 -13.64
C ASP A 163 8.84 -4.14 -12.62
N PHE A 164 10.13 -3.87 -12.80
CA PHE A 164 10.83 -2.85 -12.05
C PHE A 164 10.43 -1.44 -12.54
N SER A 165 9.14 -1.15 -12.41
CA SER A 165 8.47 0.07 -12.86
C SER A 165 7.26 0.32 -11.96
N LEU A 166 7.23 1.49 -11.31
CA LEU A 166 6.08 1.89 -10.51
C LEU A 166 4.80 1.93 -11.36
N TRP A 167 4.92 2.34 -12.62
CA TRP A 167 3.78 2.38 -13.54
C TRP A 167 3.23 0.97 -13.81
N ARG A 168 4.10 -0.02 -14.07
CA ARG A 168 3.65 -1.42 -14.24
C ARG A 168 2.94 -1.94 -13.00
N ASN A 169 3.43 -1.60 -11.82
CA ASN A 169 2.73 -1.93 -10.58
C ASN A 169 1.34 -1.30 -10.53
N ILE A 170 1.22 0.00 -10.81
CA ILE A 170 -0.07 0.72 -10.82
C ILE A 170 -1.05 0.10 -11.83
N GLN A 171 -0.57 -0.28 -13.02
CA GLN A 171 -1.42 -0.92 -14.02
C GLN A 171 -1.95 -2.28 -13.58
N ARG A 172 -1.11 -3.11 -12.94
CA ARG A 172 -1.54 -4.42 -12.42
C ARG A 172 -2.60 -4.25 -11.33
N GLU A 173 -2.37 -3.35 -10.38
CA GLU A 173 -3.36 -3.03 -9.34
C GLU A 173 -4.67 -2.53 -9.96
N LEU A 174 -4.61 -1.68 -10.99
CA LEU A 174 -5.80 -1.20 -11.68
C LEU A 174 -6.55 -2.35 -12.38
N ALA A 175 -5.84 -3.26 -13.05
CA ALA A 175 -6.45 -4.41 -13.71
C ALA A 175 -7.08 -5.39 -12.70
N GLU A 176 -6.42 -5.67 -11.59
CA GLU A 176 -6.87 -6.59 -10.54
C GLU A 176 -8.07 -6.00 -9.77
N GLU A 177 -7.93 -4.79 -9.23
CA GLU A 177 -8.93 -4.18 -8.34
C GLU A 177 -10.17 -3.68 -9.10
N LEU A 178 -10.00 -3.15 -10.33
CA LEU A 178 -11.10 -2.54 -11.09
C LEU A 178 -11.78 -3.50 -12.05
N LEU A 179 -10.99 -4.33 -12.75
CA LEU A 179 -11.48 -5.19 -13.82
C LEU A 179 -11.63 -6.65 -13.39
N GLY A 180 -11.30 -6.99 -12.14
CA GLY A 180 -11.46 -8.32 -11.59
C GLY A 180 -10.56 -9.36 -12.25
N HIS A 181 -9.42 -8.96 -12.82
CA HIS A 181 -8.41 -9.89 -13.29
C HIS A 181 -7.85 -10.72 -12.12
N ASP A 182 -7.48 -11.97 -12.39
CA ASP A 182 -6.77 -12.79 -11.41
C ASP A 182 -5.45 -12.12 -11.01
N GLU A 183 -5.09 -12.21 -9.72
CA GLU A 183 -3.85 -11.67 -9.18
C GLU A 183 -2.64 -12.23 -9.95
N TYR A 184 -1.77 -11.35 -10.45
CA TYR A 184 -0.53 -11.76 -11.10
C TYR A 184 0.49 -12.18 -10.03
N ASP A 185 0.36 -13.42 -9.58
CA ASP A 185 0.88 -13.94 -8.31
C ASP A 185 2.38 -14.34 -8.28
N GLY A 186 3.13 -14.11 -9.35
CA GLY A 186 4.53 -14.52 -9.43
C GLY A 186 4.78 -15.88 -10.10
N SER A 187 3.73 -16.66 -10.38
CA SER A 187 3.85 -18.03 -10.92
C SER A 187 3.75 -18.12 -12.46
N GLY A 188 3.32 -17.02 -13.09
CA GLY A 188 3.00 -16.98 -14.52
C GLY A 188 4.16 -16.61 -15.45
N HIS A 189 3.84 -16.62 -16.74
CA HIS A 189 4.68 -16.03 -17.78
C HIS A 189 4.74 -14.50 -17.62
N PRO A 190 5.80 -13.83 -18.11
CA PRO A 190 5.86 -12.37 -18.11
C PRO A 190 4.64 -11.77 -18.81
N ILE A 191 4.10 -10.68 -18.26
CA ILE A 191 2.94 -9.99 -18.83
C ILE A 191 3.35 -9.32 -20.15
N ALA A 192 2.57 -9.54 -21.20
CA ALA A 192 2.75 -8.92 -22.50
C ALA A 192 2.13 -7.51 -22.51
N TYR A 193 2.71 -6.57 -21.77
CA TYR A 193 2.15 -5.22 -21.55
C TYR A 193 1.79 -4.46 -22.83
N ASN A 194 2.49 -4.71 -23.94
CA ASN A 194 2.27 -4.01 -25.21
C ASN A 194 1.07 -4.54 -26.00
N ASP A 195 0.66 -5.78 -25.75
CA ASP A 195 -0.32 -6.50 -26.58
C ASP A 195 -1.57 -6.92 -25.79
N LEU A 196 -1.47 -6.99 -24.47
CA LEU A 196 -2.55 -7.40 -23.58
C LEU A 196 -3.34 -6.18 -23.09
N GLU A 197 -4.65 -6.20 -23.29
CA GLU A 197 -5.55 -5.22 -22.67
C GLU A 197 -5.84 -5.59 -21.20
N PRO A 198 -5.98 -4.62 -20.28
CA PRO A 198 -6.03 -3.17 -20.51
C PRO A 198 -4.64 -2.47 -20.60
N PHE A 199 -3.54 -3.20 -20.42
CA PHE A 199 -2.21 -2.62 -20.25
C PHE A 199 -1.78 -1.75 -21.45
N ALA A 200 -2.03 -2.23 -22.67
CA ALA A 200 -1.71 -1.50 -23.88
C ALA A 200 -2.50 -0.18 -23.99
N THR A 201 -3.78 -0.17 -23.62
CA THR A 201 -4.59 1.06 -23.54
C THR A 201 -4.06 2.02 -22.49
N LEU A 202 -3.70 1.53 -21.30
CA LEU A 202 -3.16 2.37 -20.23
C LEU A 202 -1.84 3.03 -20.63
N ASP A 203 -0.94 2.33 -21.32
CA ASP A 203 0.29 2.91 -21.84
C ASP A 203 0.03 4.00 -22.88
N ARG A 204 -0.85 3.74 -23.85
CA ARG A 204 -1.24 4.75 -24.85
C ARG A 204 -1.82 5.99 -24.19
N ALA A 205 -2.63 5.83 -23.15
CA ALA A 205 -3.24 6.93 -22.42
C ALA A 205 -2.21 7.74 -21.60
N LEU A 206 -1.22 7.06 -20.99
CA LEU A 206 -0.10 7.74 -20.33
C LEU A 206 0.71 8.56 -21.34
N ASP A 207 1.05 7.97 -22.49
CA ASP A 207 1.82 8.63 -23.55
C ASP A 207 1.07 9.82 -24.19
N ALA A 208 -0.26 9.71 -24.31
CA ALA A 208 -1.12 10.77 -24.81
C ALA A 208 -1.34 11.91 -23.79
N GLY A 209 -1.01 11.69 -22.51
CA GLY A 209 -1.26 12.63 -21.42
C GLY A 209 -2.69 12.58 -20.86
N ASP A 210 -3.50 11.60 -21.28
CA ASP A 210 -4.83 11.33 -20.73
C ASP A 210 -4.76 10.73 -19.31
N ILE A 211 -3.60 10.14 -18.96
CA ILE A 211 -3.25 9.78 -17.59
C ILE A 211 -2.00 10.57 -17.21
N GLN A 212 -2.03 11.22 -16.05
CA GLN A 212 -0.86 11.86 -15.46
C GLN A 212 -0.57 11.22 -14.10
N ILE A 213 0.66 10.73 -13.92
CA ILE A 213 1.11 10.10 -12.69
C ILE A 213 2.05 11.04 -11.94
N TRP A 214 1.74 11.25 -10.67
CA TRP A 214 2.50 12.11 -9.77
C TRP A 214 3.02 11.29 -8.59
N CYS A 215 4.28 11.47 -8.23
CA CYS A 215 4.80 10.94 -6.97
C CYS A 215 4.53 11.96 -5.85
N LEU A 216 3.72 11.57 -4.86
CA LEU A 216 3.41 12.40 -3.70
C LEU A 216 4.51 12.30 -2.63
N GLY A 217 5.21 11.17 -2.57
CA GLY A 217 6.35 10.95 -1.70
C GLY A 217 6.42 9.52 -1.17
N VAL A 218 7.34 9.29 -0.24
CA VAL A 218 7.45 8.01 0.50
C VAL A 218 7.05 8.26 1.95
N THR A 219 6.08 7.49 2.44
CA THR A 219 5.57 7.59 3.81
C THR A 219 5.97 6.37 4.62
N LEU A 220 6.11 6.56 5.93
CA LEU A 220 6.31 5.49 6.89
C LEU A 220 5.15 5.49 7.89
N ASP A 221 4.51 4.34 8.08
CA ASP A 221 3.55 4.19 9.16
C ASP A 221 4.27 4.36 10.51
N ALA A 222 3.74 5.20 11.38
CA ALA A 222 4.43 5.52 12.63
C ALA A 222 4.55 4.31 13.56
N LEU A 223 3.60 3.37 13.53
CA LEU A 223 3.52 2.23 14.42
C LEU A 223 4.33 1.05 13.89
N THR A 224 4.11 0.67 12.64
CA THR A 224 4.71 -0.52 12.00
C THR A 224 6.02 -0.20 11.28
N LEU A 225 6.26 1.07 10.92
CA LEU A 225 7.34 1.50 10.03
C LEU A 225 7.31 0.84 8.63
N CYS A 226 6.15 0.32 8.21
CA CYS A 226 5.88 -0.05 6.83
C CYS A 226 6.04 1.18 5.93
N GLY A 227 6.53 0.99 4.72
CA GLY A 227 6.74 2.06 3.75
C GLY A 227 5.73 2.01 2.62
N ASP A 228 5.20 3.17 2.25
CA ASP A 228 4.39 3.33 1.05
C ASP A 228 5.04 4.37 0.12
N ILE A 229 5.12 4.06 -1.16
CA ILE A 229 5.39 5.01 -2.23
C ILE A 229 4.03 5.52 -2.68
N LEU A 230 3.68 6.73 -2.26
CA LEU A 230 2.39 7.33 -2.56
C LEU A 230 2.45 8.04 -3.91
N THR A 231 1.46 7.74 -4.75
CA THR A 231 1.28 8.36 -6.06
C THR A 231 -0.15 8.87 -6.22
N ALA A 232 -0.36 9.76 -7.18
CA ALA A 232 -1.68 10.17 -7.65
C ALA A 232 -1.77 9.96 -9.16
N ALA A 233 -2.89 9.39 -9.60
CA ALA A 233 -3.21 9.23 -11.02
C ALA A 233 -4.37 10.16 -11.35
N VAL A 234 -4.10 11.22 -12.12
CA VAL A 234 -5.14 12.11 -12.67
C VAL A 234 -5.51 11.58 -14.04
N ILE A 235 -6.76 11.15 -14.20
CA ILE A 235 -7.26 10.51 -15.41
C ILE A 235 -8.28 11.44 -16.08
N ALA A 236 -8.15 11.65 -17.38
CA ALA A 236 -9.07 12.43 -18.18
C ALA A 236 -10.52 11.91 -18.02
N PRO A 237 -11.54 12.80 -17.96
CA PRO A 237 -12.92 12.42 -17.69
C PRO A 237 -13.45 11.25 -18.52
N ASP A 238 -13.30 11.32 -19.85
CA ASP A 238 -13.85 10.33 -20.77
C ASP A 238 -13.15 8.96 -20.62
N LEU A 239 -11.83 8.98 -20.44
CA LEU A 239 -11.05 7.77 -20.20
C LEU A 239 -11.39 7.15 -18.85
N TYR A 240 -11.50 7.97 -17.81
CA TYR A 240 -11.91 7.51 -16.49
C TYR A 240 -13.30 6.86 -16.56
N ASP A 241 -14.28 7.53 -17.17
CA ASP A 241 -15.63 7.02 -17.25
C ASP A 241 -15.69 5.72 -18.07
N HIS A 242 -14.83 5.58 -19.09
CA HIS A 242 -14.69 4.34 -19.85
C HIS A 242 -14.06 3.19 -19.03
N LEU A 243 -12.92 3.43 -18.38
CA LEU A 243 -12.21 2.42 -17.59
C LEU A 243 -13.04 1.92 -16.40
N PHE A 244 -13.83 2.81 -15.80
CA PHE A 244 -14.64 2.51 -14.61
C PHE A 244 -16.09 2.13 -14.96
N ALA A 245 -16.48 2.11 -16.25
CA ALA A 245 -17.83 1.73 -16.66
C ALA A 245 -18.21 0.29 -16.25
N ASP A 246 -17.24 -0.62 -16.38
CA ASP A 246 -17.40 -2.06 -16.07
C ASP A 246 -16.78 -2.43 -14.70
N ALA A 247 -16.53 -1.43 -13.84
CA ALA A 247 -15.92 -1.64 -12.53
C ALA A 247 -16.68 -2.71 -11.73
N VAL A 248 -15.96 -3.72 -11.25
CA VAL A 248 -16.59 -4.79 -10.45
C VAL A 248 -17.07 -4.22 -9.11
N ASN A 249 -18.32 -4.52 -8.74
CA ASN A 249 -18.88 -4.12 -7.44
C ASN A 249 -18.30 -4.95 -6.26
N THR A 250 -17.57 -6.02 -6.56
CA THR A 250 -16.95 -6.94 -5.60
C THR A 250 -15.71 -7.59 -6.23
N ASN A 251 -14.60 -7.66 -5.50
CA ASN A 251 -13.39 -8.41 -5.89
C ASN A 251 -13.01 -9.45 -4.83
N SER A 252 -11.87 -10.13 -5.00
CA SER A 252 -11.36 -11.15 -4.07
C SER A 252 -11.10 -10.59 -2.66
N GLU A 253 -10.90 -9.28 -2.51
CA GLU A 253 -10.61 -8.59 -1.26
C GLU A 253 -11.85 -8.02 -0.54
N GLY A 254 -12.99 -7.82 -1.23
CA GLY A 254 -14.20 -7.29 -0.60
C GLY A 254 -15.26 -6.73 -1.55
N THR A 255 -16.19 -5.95 -0.99
CA THR A 255 -17.13 -5.13 -1.77
C THR A 255 -16.43 -3.84 -2.17
N VAL A 256 -16.52 -3.46 -3.44
CA VAL A 256 -16.02 -2.18 -3.95
C VAL A 256 -17.20 -1.20 -4.01
N PRO A 257 -17.60 -0.50 -2.91
CA PRO A 257 -18.40 0.70 -3.08
C PRO A 257 -17.43 1.78 -3.56
N ALA A 258 -17.18 1.82 -4.87
CA ALA A 258 -16.46 2.91 -5.54
C ALA A 258 -17.32 4.18 -5.46
N ARG A 259 -17.41 4.80 -4.28
CA ARG A 259 -18.08 6.09 -4.15
C ARG A 259 -17.09 7.14 -4.62
N ALA A 260 -17.33 7.66 -5.82
CA ALA A 260 -16.67 8.89 -6.25
C ALA A 260 -17.01 10.01 -5.26
N LEU A 261 -16.00 10.58 -4.63
CA LEU A 261 -16.12 11.68 -3.68
C LEU A 261 -15.55 12.95 -4.32
N PRO A 262 -16.19 14.12 -4.18
CA PRO A 262 -15.66 15.37 -4.71
C PRO A 262 -14.25 15.65 -4.16
N PHE A 263 -13.31 16.02 -5.04
CA PHE A 263 -11.97 16.48 -4.65
C PHE A 263 -12.07 17.91 -4.11
N GLU A 264 -12.51 18.05 -2.85
CA GLU A 264 -12.78 19.34 -2.22
C GLU A 264 -12.40 19.33 -0.73
N GLU A 265 -12.07 20.50 -0.19
CA GLU A 265 -11.63 20.67 1.20
C GLU A 265 -12.64 20.11 2.21
N ASN A 266 -13.92 20.37 1.99
CA ASN A 266 -14.99 19.93 2.89
C ASN A 266 -15.07 18.41 2.97
N THR A 267 -14.97 17.72 1.82
CA THR A 267 -14.92 16.26 1.74
C THR A 267 -13.73 15.73 2.54
N PHE A 268 -12.54 16.27 2.33
CA PHE A 268 -11.32 15.76 2.96
C PHE A 268 -11.28 16.04 4.46
N ARG A 269 -11.82 17.19 4.89
CA ARG A 269 -12.02 17.48 6.31
C ARG A 269 -12.98 16.48 6.94
N TYR A 270 -14.12 16.22 6.31
CA TYR A 270 -15.11 15.25 6.78
C TYR A 270 -14.49 13.84 6.93
N LEU A 271 -13.81 13.34 5.90
CA LEU A 271 -13.17 12.02 5.94
C LEU A 271 -12.11 11.91 7.03
N ARG A 272 -11.37 12.99 7.30
CA ARG A 272 -10.40 13.05 8.39
C ARG A 272 -11.08 13.03 9.76
N GLU A 273 -12.19 13.74 9.92
CA GLU A 273 -12.97 13.80 11.16
C GLU A 273 -13.69 12.48 11.47
N GLU A 274 -14.12 11.73 10.45
CA GLU A 274 -14.65 10.37 10.64
C GLU A 274 -13.61 9.41 11.25
N GLY A 275 -12.31 9.66 11.06
CA GLY A 275 -11.23 8.88 11.66
C GLY A 275 -11.12 7.45 11.12
N ARG A 276 -11.70 7.16 9.94
CA ARG A 276 -11.72 5.83 9.33
C ARG A 276 -10.72 5.65 8.18
N LEU A 277 -10.00 6.69 7.78
CA LEU A 277 -9.00 6.60 6.71
C LEU A 277 -7.78 5.78 7.17
N SER A 278 -7.27 4.93 6.28
CA SER A 278 -5.95 4.33 6.47
C SER A 278 -4.85 5.40 6.44
N PRO A 279 -3.70 5.17 7.11
CA PRO A 279 -2.60 6.14 7.13
C PRO A 279 -2.16 6.58 5.73
N GLY A 280 -2.02 5.63 4.79
CA GLY A 280 -1.67 5.90 3.40
C GLY A 280 -2.72 6.74 2.67
N ALA A 281 -4.01 6.42 2.83
CA ALA A 281 -5.10 7.20 2.22
C ALA A 281 -5.16 8.63 2.79
N ALA A 282 -5.02 8.79 4.11
CA ALA A 282 -5.00 10.09 4.76
C ALA A 282 -3.82 10.95 4.28
N ALA A 283 -2.63 10.36 4.17
CA ALA A 283 -1.44 11.04 3.68
C ALA A 283 -1.58 11.43 2.19
N ALA A 284 -2.06 10.51 1.35
CA ALA A 284 -2.24 10.76 -0.08
C ALA A 284 -3.25 11.89 -0.34
N LEU A 285 -4.41 11.85 0.33
CA LEU A 285 -5.42 12.92 0.24
C LEU A 285 -4.86 14.27 0.71
N HIS A 286 -4.12 14.29 1.82
CA HIS A 286 -3.51 15.51 2.34
C HIS A 286 -2.48 16.11 1.36
N LEU A 287 -1.56 15.29 0.86
CA LEU A 287 -0.51 15.72 -0.07
C LEU A 287 -1.13 16.15 -1.40
N ALA A 288 -2.05 15.37 -1.96
CA ALA A 288 -2.72 15.73 -3.21
C ALA A 288 -3.47 17.06 -3.07
N TRP A 289 -4.19 17.28 -1.97
CA TRP A 289 -4.88 18.55 -1.72
C TRP A 289 -3.91 19.74 -1.64
N ASN A 290 -2.82 19.61 -0.90
CA ASN A 290 -1.83 20.68 -0.76
C ASN A 290 -1.15 21.02 -2.10
N HIS A 291 -0.94 20.01 -2.94
CA HIS A 291 -0.26 20.14 -4.24
C HIS A 291 -1.21 20.18 -5.44
N ARG A 292 -2.52 20.37 -5.22
CA ARG A 292 -3.56 20.35 -6.28
C ARG A 292 -3.31 21.27 -7.46
N HIS A 293 -2.67 22.42 -7.22
CA HIS A 293 -2.31 23.38 -8.27
C HIS A 293 -1.25 22.84 -9.25
N VAL A 294 -0.46 21.84 -8.84
CA VAL A 294 0.48 21.12 -9.69
C VAL A 294 -0.21 19.95 -10.38
N LEU A 295 -1.08 19.23 -9.65
CA LEU A 295 -1.81 18.06 -10.17
C LEU A 295 -2.75 18.41 -11.33
N PHE A 296 -3.28 19.63 -11.35
CA PHE A 296 -4.22 20.13 -12.36
C PHE A 296 -3.65 21.32 -13.16
N ALA A 297 -2.33 21.47 -13.21
CA ALA A 297 -1.65 22.51 -14.00
C ALA A 297 -1.74 22.21 -15.50
#